data_AF-A0A0G1ZA24-F1
#
_entry.id   AF-A0A0G1ZA24-F1
#
_cell.length_a   1.000
_cell.length_b   1.000
_cell.length_c   1.000
_cell.angle_alpha   90.00
_cell.angle_beta   90.00
_cell.angle_gamma   90.00
#
_symmetry.space_group_name_H-M   'P 1'
#
loop_
_entity.id
_entity.type
_entity.pdbx_description
1 polymer ?
#
loop_
_entity_poly.entity_id
_entity_poly.type
_entity_poly.pdbx_seq_one_letter_code
_entity_poly.pdbx_strand_id
1 'polypeptide(L)'
;MLEPYRRLFSELGYRERFTDRGVRNLEIKRPFVKELMPTINISFFDAPEAMSVEVIEQGRSEDVFSLIFPITDNVLLTDIETRSDRIPNLRRDGSPTRSFVIKVANIAASTRLWVDGLGCKHVARDVGRCELQFRSPFQNHAFHFYLVEDPFLPQHFSLDAYGFMYFALVCTSPRRDRERLRELGFEVTDIERSEVHGKQLSFFFVTGPFVSPVEIIGIEA
;
A
#
# COMPACT_ATOMS: atom_id res chain seq x y z
N MET A 1 9.04 16.88 -7.24
CA MET A 1 9.80 15.90 -6.41
C MET A 1 9.69 14.46 -6.93
N LEU A 2 9.13 14.21 -8.12
CA LEU A 2 9.08 12.86 -8.70
C LEU A 2 10.43 12.31 -9.19
N GLU A 3 11.36 13.19 -9.58
CA GLU A 3 12.60 12.78 -10.26
C GLU A 3 13.51 11.85 -9.43
N PRO A 4 13.72 12.07 -8.11
CA PRO A 4 14.47 11.12 -7.28
C PRO A 4 13.84 9.73 -7.24
N TYR A 5 12.51 9.63 -7.18
CA TYR A 5 11.79 8.35 -7.17
C TYR A 5 11.83 7.66 -8.52
N ARG A 6 11.67 8.41 -9.62
CA ARG A 6 11.83 7.87 -10.98
C ARG A 6 13.18 7.22 -11.17
N ARG A 7 14.24 7.89 -10.73
CA ARG A 7 15.60 7.36 -10.76
C ARG A 7 15.71 6.10 -9.89
N LEU A 8 15.22 6.15 -8.65
CA LEU A 8 15.24 5.02 -7.74
C LEU A 8 14.55 3.78 -8.33
N PHE A 9 13.31 3.93 -8.79
CA PHE A 9 12.53 2.83 -9.35
C PHE A 9 13.15 2.29 -10.65
N SER A 10 13.66 3.17 -11.51
CA SER A 10 14.43 2.76 -12.69
C SER A 10 15.66 1.93 -12.32
N GLU A 11 16.43 2.34 -11.31
CA GLU A 11 17.58 1.58 -10.79
C GLU A 11 17.17 0.22 -10.18
N LEU A 12 15.93 0.08 -9.71
CA LEU A 12 15.33 -1.17 -9.20
C LEU A 12 14.66 -2.03 -10.29
N GLY A 13 14.80 -1.67 -11.57
CA GLY A 13 14.25 -2.43 -12.69
C GLY A 13 12.77 -2.14 -13.00
N TYR A 14 12.16 -1.17 -12.32
CA TYR A 14 10.82 -0.69 -12.65
C TYR A 14 10.84 0.23 -13.87
N ARG A 15 9.74 0.23 -14.62
CA ARG A 15 9.50 1.08 -15.77
C ARG A 15 8.31 1.99 -15.47
N GLU A 16 8.47 3.29 -15.76
CA GLU A 16 7.33 4.21 -15.71
C GLU A 16 6.36 3.87 -16.85
N ARG A 17 5.10 3.64 -16.49
CA ARG A 17 4.03 3.32 -17.43
C ARG A 17 3.33 4.57 -17.93
N PHE A 18 2.95 5.43 -16.99
CA PHE A 18 2.38 6.73 -17.27
C PHE A 18 2.59 7.67 -16.08
N THR A 19 2.45 8.96 -16.38
CA THR A 19 2.35 10.02 -15.38
C THR A 19 1.17 10.90 -15.74
N ASP A 20 0.27 11.08 -14.78
CA ASP A 20 -0.84 12.00 -14.88
C ASP A 20 -0.62 13.16 -13.91
N ARG A 21 -0.84 14.38 -14.41
CA ARG A 21 -0.64 15.61 -13.63
C ARG A 21 -1.97 16.29 -13.38
N GLY A 22 -2.11 16.89 -12.20
CA GLY A 22 -3.33 17.62 -11.84
C GLY A 22 -4.55 16.70 -11.71
N VAL A 23 -4.35 15.43 -11.35
CA VAL A 23 -5.45 14.50 -11.06
C VAL A 23 -6.19 15.02 -9.85
N ARG A 24 -7.52 15.10 -9.95
CA ARG A 24 -8.37 15.53 -8.83
C ARG A 24 -8.13 14.62 -7.62
N ASN A 25 -7.80 15.21 -6.48
CA ASN A 25 -7.66 14.45 -5.25
C ASN A 25 -9.03 14.03 -4.75
N LEU A 26 -9.09 12.84 -4.13
CA LEU A 26 -10.34 12.25 -3.68
C LEU A 26 -10.69 12.78 -2.30
N GLU A 27 -11.91 13.28 -2.12
CA GLU A 27 -12.39 13.77 -0.82
C GLU A 27 -12.47 12.65 0.22
N ILE A 28 -12.69 11.40 -0.22
CA ILE A 28 -12.64 10.22 0.66
C ILE A 28 -11.27 9.99 1.32
N LYS A 29 -10.19 10.62 0.84
CA LYS A 29 -8.86 10.57 1.49
C LYS A 29 -8.75 11.49 2.71
N ARG A 30 -9.65 12.47 2.85
CA ARG A 30 -9.59 13.51 3.91
C ARG A 30 -9.38 12.96 5.33
N PRO A 31 -9.98 11.84 5.77
CA PRO A 31 -9.73 11.29 7.10
C PRO A 31 -8.32 10.73 7.30
N PHE A 32 -7.58 10.48 6.22
CA PHE A 32 -6.29 9.79 6.24
C PHE A 32 -5.12 10.68 5.79
N VAL A 33 -5.34 11.97 5.55
CA VAL A 33 -4.28 12.92 5.15
C VAL A 33 -4.23 14.08 6.13
N LYS A 34 -3.05 14.68 6.31
CA LYS A 34 -2.89 15.92 7.08
C LYS A 34 -3.41 17.10 6.27
N GLU A 35 -3.06 17.14 4.99
CA GLU A 35 -3.46 18.20 4.07
C GLU A 35 -3.98 17.60 2.76
N LEU A 36 -5.27 17.81 2.50
CA LEU A 36 -5.88 17.41 1.22
C LEU A 36 -5.64 18.51 0.18
N MET A 37 -4.64 18.33 -0.66
CA MET A 37 -4.46 19.17 -1.85
C MET A 37 -5.60 18.94 -2.84
N PRO A 38 -6.07 19.95 -3.59
CA PRO A 38 -7.16 19.78 -4.56
C PRO A 38 -6.79 18.89 -5.74
N THR A 39 -5.49 18.85 -6.10
CA THR A 39 -4.96 18.00 -7.16
C THR A 39 -3.63 17.38 -6.75
N ILE A 40 -3.31 16.25 -7.35
CA ILE A 40 -2.08 15.47 -7.15
C ILE A 40 -1.46 15.09 -8.49
N ASN A 41 -0.16 14.79 -8.49
CA ASN A 41 0.49 14.12 -9.62
C ASN A 41 0.66 12.65 -9.27
N ILE A 42 0.30 11.77 -10.21
CA ILE A 42 0.39 10.32 -10.04
C ILE A 42 1.35 9.79 -11.08
N SER A 43 2.31 8.97 -10.67
CA SER A 43 3.16 8.20 -11.58
C SER A 43 3.06 6.73 -11.25
N PHE A 44 2.83 5.90 -12.26
CA PHE A 44 2.67 4.46 -12.09
C PHE A 44 3.87 3.72 -12.66
N PHE A 45 4.45 2.83 -11.86
CA PHE A 45 5.64 2.06 -12.20
C PHE A 45 5.33 0.56 -12.16
N ASP A 46 5.78 -0.18 -13.16
CA ASP A 46 5.66 -1.63 -13.20
C ASP A 46 7.02 -2.32 -13.34
N ALA A 47 7.10 -3.56 -12.91
CA ALA A 47 8.24 -4.42 -13.15
C ALA A 47 7.74 -5.85 -13.35
N PRO A 48 8.42 -6.68 -14.16
CA PRO A 48 8.06 -8.08 -14.32
C PRO A 48 8.00 -8.76 -12.96
N GLU A 49 6.97 -9.56 -12.73
CA GLU A 49 6.84 -10.39 -11.53
C GLU A 49 6.70 -9.63 -10.20
N ALA A 50 6.61 -8.29 -10.24
CA ALA A 50 6.55 -7.41 -9.08
C ALA A 50 5.15 -6.92 -8.75
N MET A 51 5.01 -6.33 -7.56
CA MET A 51 3.89 -5.42 -7.31
C MET A 51 4.19 -4.07 -7.98
N SER A 52 3.21 -3.55 -8.72
CA SER A 52 3.27 -2.19 -9.26
C SER A 52 3.33 -1.15 -8.15
N VAL A 53 3.99 -0.02 -8.42
CA VAL A 53 4.12 1.07 -7.46
C VAL A 53 3.43 2.31 -8.02
N GLU A 54 2.53 2.87 -7.22
CA GLU A 54 1.98 4.21 -7.43
C GLU A 54 2.79 5.21 -6.60
N VAL A 55 3.29 6.26 -7.26
CA VAL A 55 3.93 7.40 -6.60
C VAL A 55 2.99 8.59 -6.69
N ILE A 56 2.53 9.05 -5.54
CA ILE A 56 1.70 10.24 -5.40
C ILE A 56 2.56 11.41 -4.91
N GLU A 57 2.55 12.51 -5.66
CA GLU A 57 3.11 13.78 -5.21
C GLU A 57 1.99 14.67 -4.65
N GLN A 58 1.95 14.79 -3.31
CA GLN A 58 0.97 15.58 -2.57
C GLN A 58 1.66 16.59 -1.64
N GLY A 59 2.58 17.38 -2.19
CA GLY A 59 3.28 18.42 -1.43
C GLY A 59 4.57 17.93 -0.74
N ARG A 60 5.07 18.72 0.21
CA ARG A 60 6.27 18.41 0.99
C ARG A 60 5.84 17.92 2.37
N SER A 61 6.29 16.73 2.75
CA SER A 61 6.21 16.24 4.12
C SER A 61 7.60 16.29 4.74
N GLU A 62 7.67 16.75 5.99
CA GLU A 62 8.92 16.75 6.77
C GLU A 62 9.14 15.43 7.52
N ASP A 63 8.12 14.57 7.59
CA ASP A 63 8.18 13.31 8.32
C ASP A 63 8.72 12.20 7.43
N VAL A 64 9.74 11.47 7.91
CA VAL A 64 10.29 10.27 7.27
C VAL A 64 9.73 9.04 7.97
N PHE A 65 8.56 8.56 7.55
CA PHE A 65 7.91 7.42 8.20
C PHE A 65 7.20 6.54 7.19
N SER A 66 7.53 5.25 7.17
CA SER A 66 6.93 4.25 6.29
C SER A 66 6.41 3.06 7.11
N LEU A 67 5.29 2.48 6.68
CA LEU A 67 4.71 1.28 7.31
C LEU A 67 5.01 0.00 6.53
N ILE A 68 5.25 0.16 5.24
CA ILE A 68 5.41 -0.94 4.30
C ILE A 68 6.83 -0.91 3.77
N PHE A 69 7.52 -2.03 3.93
CA PHE A 69 8.91 -2.15 3.51
C PHE A 69 9.01 -3.29 2.50
N PRO A 70 9.38 -3.00 1.24
CA PRO A 70 9.66 -4.06 0.28
C PRO A 70 10.87 -4.88 0.73
N ILE A 71 10.76 -6.20 0.74
CA ILE A 71 11.87 -7.11 0.97
C ILE A 71 12.57 -7.33 -0.36
N THR A 72 13.76 -6.76 -0.50
CA THR A 72 14.65 -7.01 -1.65
C THR A 72 15.67 -8.07 -1.27
N ASP A 73 16.37 -8.66 -2.24
CA ASP A 73 17.39 -9.70 -2.02
C ASP A 73 18.52 -9.27 -1.06
N ASN A 74 18.60 -7.97 -0.74
CA ASN A 74 19.61 -7.36 0.12
C ASN A 74 19.09 -6.88 1.49
N VAL A 75 17.83 -7.13 1.85
CA VAL A 75 17.28 -6.75 3.16
C VAL A 75 16.88 -8.01 3.94
N LEU A 76 17.65 -8.33 4.97
CA LEU A 76 17.30 -9.38 5.94
C LEU A 76 16.17 -8.87 6.85
N LEU A 77 15.16 -9.69 7.09
CA LEU A 77 14.02 -9.38 7.99
C LEU A 77 14.47 -8.87 9.37
N THR A 78 15.61 -9.36 9.88
CA THR A 78 16.21 -8.97 11.16
C THR A 78 16.66 -7.50 11.20
N ASP A 79 16.95 -6.89 10.05
CA ASP A 79 17.33 -5.47 9.98
C ASP A 79 16.11 -4.54 10.02
N ILE A 80 14.93 -5.05 9.63
CA ILE A 80 13.65 -4.31 9.66
C ILE A 80 13.04 -4.31 11.07
N GLU A 81 13.37 -5.32 11.90
CA GLU A 81 12.88 -5.43 13.27
C GLU A 81 13.55 -4.43 14.23
N THR A 82 14.75 -3.94 13.93
CA THR A 82 15.58 -3.19 14.91
C THR A 82 15.79 -1.71 14.62
N ARG A 83 15.29 -1.15 13.51
CA ARG A 83 15.54 0.26 13.14
C ARG A 83 14.31 0.99 12.61
N SER A 84 13.87 2.02 13.34
CA SER A 84 12.76 2.91 12.95
C SER A 84 13.14 3.96 11.89
N ASP A 85 14.42 4.37 11.74
CA ASP A 85 14.67 5.67 11.07
C ASP A 85 15.67 5.67 9.89
N ARG A 86 16.11 4.53 9.37
CA ARG A 86 17.03 4.52 8.21
C ARG A 86 16.76 3.35 7.25
N ILE A 87 16.20 3.68 6.09
CA ILE A 87 16.10 2.78 4.93
C ILE A 87 17.54 2.33 4.59
N PRO A 88 17.87 1.03 4.67
CA PRO A 88 19.21 0.54 4.34
C PRO A 88 19.53 0.84 2.87
N ASN A 89 20.80 1.16 2.60
CA ASN A 89 21.29 1.34 1.23
C ASN A 89 21.05 0.07 0.42
N LEU A 90 20.08 0.16 -0.49
CA LEU A 90 19.72 -0.86 -1.47
C LEU A 90 20.97 -1.29 -2.26
N ARG A 91 21.34 -2.56 -2.13
CA ARG A 91 22.25 -3.21 -3.08
C ARG A 91 21.46 -3.55 -4.36
N ARG A 92 22.14 -3.38 -5.49
CA ARG A 92 21.62 -3.28 -6.86
C ARG A 92 21.53 -4.62 -7.59
N ASP A 93 20.95 -5.66 -7.00
CA ASP A 93 20.34 -6.69 -7.84
C ASP A 93 18.90 -6.23 -8.12
N GLY A 94 18.63 -5.84 -9.36
CA GLY A 94 17.36 -5.25 -9.76
C GLY A 94 16.21 -6.26 -9.82
N SER A 95 16.10 -7.18 -8.84
CA SER A 95 14.98 -8.10 -8.75
C SER A 95 13.78 -7.36 -8.11
N PRO A 96 12.63 -7.30 -8.80
CA PRO A 96 11.46 -6.68 -8.23
C PRO A 96 10.86 -7.53 -7.10
N THR A 97 10.34 -6.89 -6.05
CA THR A 97 9.90 -7.62 -4.85
C THR A 97 8.48 -8.17 -4.94
N ARG A 98 8.29 -9.38 -4.41
CA ARG A 98 6.98 -10.00 -4.15
C ARG A 98 6.64 -10.04 -2.66
N SER A 99 7.51 -9.51 -1.81
CA SER A 99 7.50 -9.75 -0.38
C SER A 99 7.60 -8.43 0.36
N PHE A 100 6.73 -8.21 1.36
CA PHE A 100 6.66 -6.93 2.07
C PHE A 100 6.57 -7.16 3.57
N VAL A 101 7.30 -6.37 4.35
CA VAL A 101 7.03 -6.22 5.78
C VAL A 101 6.02 -5.11 5.98
N ILE A 102 5.00 -5.36 6.79
CA ILE A 102 3.99 -4.39 7.17
C ILE A 102 4.04 -4.24 8.68
N LYS A 103 4.46 -3.08 9.15
CA LYS A 103 4.42 -2.74 10.57
C LYS A 103 2.97 -2.50 10.99
N VAL A 104 2.52 -3.17 12.05
CA VAL A 104 1.12 -3.10 12.53
C VAL A 104 1.07 -2.91 14.04
N ALA A 105 0.13 -2.10 14.52
CA ALA A 105 0.01 -1.86 15.97
C ALA A 105 -0.72 -2.99 16.70
N ASN A 106 -1.51 -3.80 15.98
CA ASN A 106 -2.17 -4.98 16.52
C ASN A 106 -2.22 -6.09 15.48
N ILE A 107 -1.45 -7.16 15.70
CA ILE A 107 -1.31 -8.21 14.70
C ILE A 107 -2.59 -8.99 14.44
N ALA A 108 -3.41 -9.19 15.47
CA ALA A 108 -4.66 -9.94 15.34
C ALA A 108 -5.69 -9.16 14.51
N ALA A 109 -5.86 -7.87 14.79
CA ALA A 109 -6.75 -6.99 14.05
C ALA A 109 -6.31 -6.85 12.59
N SER A 110 -5.03 -6.62 12.33
CA SER A 110 -4.51 -6.52 10.96
C SER A 110 -4.63 -7.85 10.22
N THR A 111 -4.28 -8.97 10.85
CA THR A 111 -4.45 -10.31 10.27
C THR A 111 -5.89 -10.55 9.82
N ARG A 112 -6.86 -10.19 10.68
CA ARG A 112 -8.29 -10.34 10.37
C ARG A 112 -8.68 -9.56 9.11
N LEU A 113 -8.24 -8.30 8.97
CA LEU A 113 -8.50 -7.53 7.74
C LEU A 113 -7.93 -8.24 6.51
N TRP A 114 -6.65 -8.60 6.56
CA TRP A 114 -5.96 -9.17 5.40
C TRP A 114 -6.53 -10.55 5.00
N VAL A 115 -6.91 -11.38 5.97
CA VAL A 115 -7.41 -12.74 5.71
C VAL A 115 -8.90 -12.74 5.41
N ASP A 116 -9.73 -12.25 6.32
CA ASP A 116 -11.19 -12.35 6.19
C ASP A 116 -11.75 -11.34 5.19
N GLY A 117 -11.16 -10.15 5.19
CA GLY A 117 -11.57 -9.04 4.32
C GLY A 117 -10.95 -9.12 2.93
N LEU A 118 -9.62 -9.20 2.86
CA LEU A 118 -8.87 -9.04 1.60
C LEU A 118 -8.47 -10.37 0.95
N GLY A 119 -8.83 -11.51 1.55
CA GLY A 119 -8.67 -12.84 0.95
C GLY A 119 -7.25 -13.38 0.93
N CYS A 120 -6.36 -12.85 1.78
CA CYS A 120 -5.05 -13.46 2.01
C CYS A 120 -5.19 -14.82 2.72
N LYS A 121 -4.21 -15.69 2.51
CA LYS A 121 -4.10 -16.97 3.20
C LYS A 121 -3.03 -16.89 4.28
N HIS A 122 -3.28 -17.56 5.39
CA HIS A 122 -2.24 -17.80 6.39
C HIS A 122 -1.17 -18.76 5.84
N VAL A 123 0.09 -18.39 6.06
CA VAL A 123 1.25 -19.26 5.79
C VAL A 123 1.87 -19.72 7.10
N ALA A 124 2.21 -18.77 7.97
CA ALA A 124 2.83 -19.02 9.26
C ALA A 124 2.43 -17.95 10.29
N ARG A 125 2.55 -18.27 11.58
CA ARG A 125 2.30 -17.33 12.68
C ARG A 125 3.28 -17.60 13.82
N ASP A 126 3.83 -16.53 14.37
CA ASP A 126 4.71 -16.54 15.54
C ASP A 126 4.29 -15.40 16.51
N VAL A 127 4.93 -15.32 17.68
CA VAL A 127 4.75 -14.23 18.63
C VAL A 127 5.18 -12.92 17.97
N GLY A 128 4.26 -11.96 17.87
CA GLY A 128 4.52 -10.66 17.24
C GLY A 128 4.66 -10.67 15.71
N ARG A 129 4.47 -11.81 15.04
CA ARG A 129 4.59 -11.91 13.57
C ARG A 129 3.55 -12.83 12.91
N CYS A 130 3.10 -12.46 11.72
CA CYS A 130 2.15 -13.23 10.92
C CYS A 130 2.58 -13.16 9.45
N GLU A 131 2.76 -14.32 8.82
CA GLU A 131 3.02 -14.43 7.38
C GLU A 131 1.73 -14.76 6.65
N LEU A 132 1.44 -13.94 5.64
CA LEU A 132 0.28 -14.04 4.79
C LEU A 132 0.72 -14.16 3.33
N GLN A 133 -0.07 -14.87 2.54
CA GLN A 133 0.10 -14.97 1.10
C GLN A 133 -1.16 -14.47 0.38
N PHE A 134 -0.97 -13.61 -0.61
CA PHE A 134 -2.02 -13.19 -1.53
C PHE A 134 -1.69 -13.68 -2.93
N ARG A 135 -2.65 -14.31 -3.60
CA ARG A 135 -2.52 -14.69 -5.01
C ARG A 135 -3.42 -13.79 -5.84
N SER A 136 -2.81 -12.93 -6.65
CA SER A 136 -3.57 -12.06 -7.55
C SER A 136 -4.29 -12.88 -8.61
N PRO A 137 -5.61 -12.72 -8.80
CA PRO A 137 -6.34 -13.38 -9.87
C PRO A 137 -5.93 -12.86 -11.26
N PHE A 138 -5.29 -11.68 -11.34
CA PHE A 138 -4.90 -11.05 -12.60
C PHE A 138 -3.49 -11.40 -13.06
N GLN A 139 -2.57 -11.61 -12.12
CA GLN A 139 -1.14 -11.74 -12.42
C GLN A 139 -0.61 -13.18 -12.23
N ASN A 140 -1.41 -14.10 -11.67
CA ASN A 140 -1.01 -15.47 -11.33
C ASN A 140 0.31 -15.57 -10.52
N HIS A 141 0.68 -14.48 -9.83
CA HIS A 141 1.81 -14.41 -8.93
C HIS A 141 1.32 -14.43 -7.49
N ALA A 142 2.14 -15.01 -6.61
CA ALA A 142 1.94 -14.96 -5.17
C ALA A 142 2.77 -13.82 -4.58
N PHE A 143 2.14 -13.02 -3.75
CA PHE A 143 2.75 -11.98 -2.93
C PHE A 143 2.75 -12.44 -1.48
N HIS A 144 3.82 -12.12 -0.76
CA HIS A 144 3.99 -12.45 0.65
C HIS A 144 3.97 -11.18 1.47
N PHE A 145 3.18 -11.19 2.54
CA PHE A 145 3.10 -10.09 3.49
C PHE A 145 3.50 -10.61 4.87
N TYR A 146 4.45 -9.92 5.50
CA TYR A 146 4.92 -10.20 6.84
C TYR A 146 4.41 -9.09 7.75
N LEU A 147 3.31 -9.36 8.45
CA LEU A 147 2.82 -8.46 9.48
C LEU A 147 3.74 -8.59 10.69
N VAL A 148 4.33 -7.48 11.12
CA VAL A 148 5.23 -7.41 12.28
C VAL A 148 4.64 -6.40 13.26
N GLU A 149 4.34 -6.88 14.47
CA GLU A 149 3.76 -6.04 15.51
C GLU A 149 4.79 -5.02 16.01
N ASP A 150 4.38 -3.76 16.09
CA ASP A 150 5.15 -2.68 16.69
C ASP A 150 4.22 -1.85 17.58
N PRO A 151 4.32 -1.99 18.92
CA PRO A 151 3.42 -1.34 19.86
C PRO A 151 3.67 0.17 19.99
N PHE A 152 4.76 0.68 19.42
CA PHE A 152 5.10 2.11 19.42
C PHE A 152 4.56 2.85 18.20
N LEU A 153 3.91 2.13 17.28
CA LEU A 153 3.27 2.75 16.14
C LEU A 153 2.17 3.73 16.59
N PRO A 154 2.08 4.91 15.96
CA PRO A 154 0.97 5.81 16.22
C PRO A 154 -0.37 5.13 15.87
N GLN A 155 -1.42 5.48 16.61
CA GLN A 155 -2.76 4.93 16.34
C GLN A 155 -3.35 5.42 15.01
N HIS A 156 -2.89 6.58 14.54
CA HIS A 156 -3.32 7.19 13.30
C HIS A 156 -2.11 7.49 12.42
N PHE A 157 -2.26 7.22 11.13
CA PHE A 157 -1.24 7.46 10.12
C PHE A 157 -1.78 8.39 9.06
N SER A 158 -0.87 9.14 8.46
CA SER A 158 -1.18 10.00 7.34
C SER A 158 -0.65 9.41 6.04
N LEU A 159 -1.50 9.33 5.02
CA LEU A 159 -1.15 8.85 3.68
C LEU A 159 -0.20 9.82 2.96
N ASP A 160 -0.17 11.09 3.37
CA ASP A 160 0.75 12.12 2.86
C ASP A 160 2.08 12.18 3.64
N ALA A 161 2.37 11.21 4.50
CA ALA A 161 3.70 11.00 5.08
C ALA A 161 4.70 10.43 4.04
N TYR A 162 6.00 10.60 4.26
CA TYR A 162 7.02 10.11 3.34
C TYR A 162 7.24 8.60 3.44
N GLY A 163 7.01 7.86 2.35
CA GLY A 163 7.32 6.43 2.24
C GLY A 163 6.16 5.63 1.65
N PHE A 164 6.22 4.30 1.76
CA PHE A 164 5.07 3.45 1.47
C PHE A 164 4.16 3.39 2.69
N MET A 165 2.95 3.92 2.56
CA MET A 165 2.01 4.08 3.67
C MET A 165 0.81 3.14 3.58
N TYR A 166 0.40 2.78 2.37
CA TYR A 166 -0.78 1.97 2.11
C TYR A 166 -0.56 1.01 0.93
N PHE A 167 -1.43 0.02 0.84
CA PHE A 167 -1.59 -0.80 -0.35
C PHE A 167 -2.84 -0.38 -1.10
N ALA A 168 -2.76 -0.46 -2.42
CA ALA A 168 -3.92 -0.39 -3.31
C ALA A 168 -4.21 -1.77 -3.89
N LEU A 169 -5.44 -2.25 -3.76
CA LEU A 169 -5.90 -3.51 -4.35
C LEU A 169 -6.93 -3.24 -5.44
N VAL A 170 -6.76 -3.93 -6.57
CA VAL A 170 -7.70 -3.83 -7.69
C VAL A 170 -8.82 -4.86 -7.52
N CYS A 171 -10.06 -4.42 -7.71
CA CYS A 171 -11.24 -5.26 -7.67
C CYS A 171 -12.12 -5.08 -8.92
N THR A 172 -12.98 -6.06 -9.18
CA THR A 172 -13.94 -6.04 -10.30
C THR A 172 -15.33 -5.57 -9.88
N SER A 173 -15.59 -5.42 -8.57
CA SER A 173 -16.93 -5.15 -8.06
C SER A 173 -16.86 -4.29 -6.78
N PRO A 174 -16.41 -3.03 -6.88
CA PRO A 174 -16.12 -2.19 -5.72
C PRO A 174 -17.32 -2.03 -4.78
N ARG A 175 -18.55 -1.94 -5.31
CA ARG A 175 -19.78 -1.86 -4.49
C ARG A 175 -19.98 -3.10 -3.63
N ARG A 176 -19.88 -4.28 -4.24
CA ARG A 176 -20.06 -5.57 -3.57
C ARG A 176 -18.97 -5.80 -2.52
N ASP A 177 -17.73 -5.49 -2.87
CA ASP A 177 -16.60 -5.66 -1.93
C ASP A 177 -16.72 -4.70 -0.75
N ARG A 178 -17.10 -3.44 -1.00
CA ARG A 178 -17.38 -2.47 0.07
C ARG A 178 -18.48 -2.94 1.01
N GLU A 179 -19.61 -3.43 0.48
CA GLU A 179 -20.73 -3.94 1.28
C GLU A 179 -20.30 -5.14 2.12
N ARG A 180 -19.63 -6.12 1.51
CA ARG A 180 -19.08 -7.28 2.22
C ARG A 180 -18.12 -6.89 3.35
N LEU A 181 -17.19 -5.98 3.09
CA LEU A 181 -16.24 -5.52 4.11
C LEU A 181 -16.95 -4.85 5.29
N ARG A 182 -18.00 -4.09 5.00
CA ARG A 182 -18.86 -3.49 6.04
C ARG A 182 -19.62 -4.54 6.84
N GLU A 183 -20.17 -5.55 6.20
CA GLU A 183 -20.85 -6.68 6.86
C GLU A 183 -19.92 -7.49 7.76
N LEU A 184 -18.64 -7.59 7.39
CA LEU A 184 -17.59 -8.16 8.23
C LEU A 184 -17.19 -7.24 9.42
N GLY A 185 -17.78 -6.05 9.52
CA GLY A 185 -17.53 -5.10 10.60
C GLY A 185 -16.26 -4.28 10.44
N PHE A 186 -15.75 -4.13 9.22
CA PHE A 186 -14.67 -3.18 8.93
C PHE A 186 -15.23 -1.79 8.66
N GLU A 187 -14.41 -0.77 8.92
CA GLU A 187 -14.73 0.61 8.58
C GLU A 187 -14.43 0.82 7.09
N VAL A 188 -15.40 1.34 6.35
CA VAL A 188 -15.26 1.61 4.91
C VAL A 188 -15.73 3.02 4.57
N THR A 189 -14.98 3.74 3.74
CA THR A 189 -15.42 5.05 3.22
C THR A 189 -16.51 4.87 2.17
N ASP A 190 -17.15 5.96 1.76
CA ASP A 190 -17.95 5.97 0.53
C ASP A 190 -17.10 5.70 -0.72
N ILE A 191 -17.78 5.31 -1.79
CA ILE A 191 -17.15 5.13 -3.11
C ILE A 191 -17.12 6.48 -3.80
N GLU A 192 -15.93 6.91 -4.19
CA GLU A 192 -15.72 8.08 -5.01
C GLU A 192 -15.17 7.69 -6.39
N ARG A 193 -15.45 8.50 -7.41
CA ARG A 193 -14.96 8.25 -8.78
C ARG A 193 -13.98 9.32 -9.21
N SER A 194 -12.95 8.91 -9.94
CA SER A 194 -12.03 9.82 -10.60
C SER A 194 -11.53 9.23 -11.91
N GLU A 195 -11.11 10.13 -12.80
CA GLU A 195 -10.45 9.75 -14.04
C GLU A 195 -8.94 9.71 -13.82
N VAL A 196 -8.34 8.54 -14.08
CA VAL A 196 -6.89 8.37 -14.10
C VAL A 196 -6.53 7.74 -15.43
N HIS A 197 -5.67 8.42 -16.17
CA HIS A 197 -5.15 8.01 -17.47
C HIS A 197 -6.25 7.67 -18.48
N GLY A 198 -7.27 8.54 -18.56
CA GLY A 198 -8.44 8.35 -19.44
C GLY A 198 -9.36 7.20 -19.03
N LYS A 199 -9.18 6.62 -17.84
CA LYS A 199 -10.04 5.56 -17.31
C LYS A 199 -10.81 6.06 -16.10
N GLN A 200 -12.10 5.81 -16.09
CA GLN A 200 -12.95 6.04 -14.93
C GLN A 200 -12.74 4.91 -13.92
N LEU A 201 -12.28 5.27 -12.73
CA LEU A 201 -12.01 4.35 -11.64
C LEU A 201 -12.88 4.71 -10.44
N SER A 202 -13.31 3.69 -9.72
CA SER A 202 -14.00 3.81 -8.43
C SER A 202 -13.02 3.52 -7.30
N PHE A 203 -13.06 4.32 -6.25
CA PHE A 203 -12.15 4.25 -5.12
C PHE A 203 -12.92 4.20 -3.82
N PHE A 204 -12.49 3.38 -2.88
CA PHE A 204 -12.85 3.51 -1.47
C PHE A 204 -11.72 2.98 -0.61
N PHE A 205 -11.72 3.31 0.69
CA PHE A 205 -10.78 2.76 1.64
C PHE A 205 -11.49 1.79 2.57
N VAL A 206 -10.78 0.73 2.93
CA VAL A 206 -11.13 -0.12 4.07
C VAL A 206 -10.07 0.03 5.15
N THR A 207 -10.52 0.12 6.39
CA THR A 207 -9.66 0.22 7.56
C THR A 207 -10.30 -0.51 8.76
N GLY A 208 -9.58 -0.53 9.87
CA GLY A 208 -10.07 -1.00 11.15
C GLY A 208 -9.18 -0.50 12.28
N PRO A 209 -9.54 -0.79 13.54
CA PRO A 209 -8.73 -0.39 14.68
C PRO A 209 -7.29 -0.89 14.52
N PHE A 210 -6.32 0.03 14.59
CA PHE A 210 -4.88 -0.27 14.51
C PHE A 210 -4.39 -0.80 13.17
N VAL A 211 -5.14 -0.62 12.08
CA VAL A 211 -4.77 -1.08 10.74
C VAL A 211 -4.55 0.12 9.83
N SER A 212 -3.47 0.10 9.04
CA SER A 212 -3.28 1.08 7.97
C SER A 212 -4.41 0.94 6.94
N PRO A 213 -5.00 2.04 6.45
CA PRO A 213 -6.03 1.97 5.43
C PRO A 213 -5.51 1.28 4.16
N VAL A 214 -6.34 0.45 3.54
CA VAL A 214 -6.09 -0.17 2.23
C VAL A 214 -7.02 0.48 1.22
N GLU A 215 -6.44 1.02 0.14
CA GLU A 215 -7.21 1.59 -0.96
C GLU A 215 -7.73 0.45 -1.84
N ILE A 216 -9.00 0.49 -2.19
CA ILE A 216 -9.62 -0.45 -3.12
C ILE A 216 -9.99 0.31 -4.39
N ILE A 217 -9.44 -0.14 -5.51
CA ILE A 217 -9.61 0.47 -6.84
C ILE A 217 -10.48 -0.48 -7.68
N GLY A 218 -11.68 -0.04 -8.01
CA GLY A 218 -12.58 -0.71 -8.92
C GLY A 218 -12.39 -0.22 -10.36
N ILE A 219 -12.15 -1.17 -11.27
CA ILE A 219 -12.20 -0.90 -12.72
C ILE A 219 -13.66 -1.07 -13.15
N GLU A 220 -14.32 0.02 -13.54
CA GLU A 220 -15.67 -0.05 -14.12
C GLU A 220 -15.55 -0.49 -15.59
N ALA A 221 -16.38 -1.47 -15.98
CA ALA A 221 -16.45 -2.01 -17.33
C ALA A 221 -17.43 -1.22 -18.21
#